data_AF-A0A354X719-F1
#
_entry.id   AF-A0A354X719-F1
#
_cell.length_a   1.000
_cell.length_b   1.000
_cell.length_c   1.000
_cell.angle_alpha   90.00
_cell.angle_beta   90.00
_cell.angle_gamma   90.00
#
_symmetry.space_group_name_H-M   'P 1'
#
loop_
_entity.id
_entity.type
_entity.pdbx_description
1 polymer ?
#
loop_
_entity_poly.entity_id
_entity_poly.type
_entity_poly.pdbx_seq_one_letter_code
_entity_poly.pdbx_strand_id
1 'polypeptide(L)'
;YYDVDPDLAVHVENRMQEFEELVDRTHKAGLKVIIDFVPNHLARNYRSVNKPAGIEDFGEHDDPSVAFSPQNNFYYLPGEALHLQIAPAKLTHARYHEEPAKVTGNDCFTNNPTQYDWYETVKLNYGVDYLNGRQTYFSPVPDTWIKMKDILLFWAAKQIDGFRCDMAEMVPLEFWRWVVPQIKEQYPGLLFIAEIYNPSGYRDFLADTVFDYL
;
A
#
# COMPACT_ATOMS: atom_id res chain seq x y z
N TYR A 1 -3.90 -5.60 5.32
CA TYR A 1 -3.68 -6.13 3.96
C TYR A 1 -4.16 -7.54 3.75
N TYR A 2 -4.07 -8.46 4.71
CA TYR A 2 -4.42 -9.88 4.51
C TYR A 2 -5.86 -10.22 4.87
N ASP A 3 -6.76 -9.25 4.74
CA ASP A 3 -8.09 -9.34 5.30
C ASP A 3 -9.04 -8.31 4.67
N VAL A 4 -10.33 -8.60 4.70
CA VAL A 4 -11.37 -7.65 4.30
C VAL A 4 -11.67 -6.68 5.43
N ASP A 5 -12.01 -5.44 5.09
CA ASP A 5 -12.46 -4.45 6.05
C ASP A 5 -13.69 -4.98 6.83
N PRO A 6 -13.68 -4.96 8.18
CA PRO A 6 -14.82 -5.42 8.98
C PRO A 6 -16.13 -4.71 8.65
N ASP A 7 -16.09 -3.45 8.17
CA ASP A 7 -17.30 -2.69 7.81
C ASP A 7 -17.96 -3.20 6.52
N LEU A 8 -17.26 -4.01 5.72
CA LEU A 8 -17.78 -4.63 4.50
C LEU A 8 -18.39 -6.02 4.75
N ALA A 9 -18.36 -6.52 5.98
CA ALA A 9 -18.83 -7.84 6.34
C ALA A 9 -20.16 -7.80 7.11
N VAL A 10 -21.00 -8.81 6.91
CA VAL A 10 -22.19 -9.02 7.74
C VAL A 10 -21.78 -9.66 9.07
N HIS A 11 -20.94 -10.70 9.00
CA HIS A 11 -20.33 -11.35 10.15
C HIS A 11 -18.82 -11.13 10.09
N VAL A 12 -18.33 -10.18 10.90
CA VAL A 12 -16.92 -9.77 10.90
C VAL A 12 -16.00 -10.99 11.02
N GLU A 13 -16.28 -11.93 11.92
CA GLU A 13 -15.51 -13.16 12.12
C GLU A 13 -15.39 -14.04 10.86
N ASN A 14 -16.34 -13.95 9.92
CA ASN A 14 -16.41 -14.74 8.69
C ASN A 14 -16.09 -13.93 7.43
N ARG A 15 -15.66 -12.68 7.54
CA ARG A 15 -15.47 -11.73 6.42
C ARG A 15 -14.67 -12.27 5.24
N MET A 16 -13.63 -13.07 5.49
CA MET A 16 -12.85 -13.71 4.42
C MET A 16 -13.65 -14.79 3.68
N GLN A 17 -14.44 -15.59 4.40
CA GLN A 17 -15.34 -16.55 3.78
C GLN A 17 -16.44 -15.84 2.99
N GLU A 18 -17.04 -14.78 3.54
CA GLU A 18 -18.05 -13.98 2.84
C GLU A 18 -17.51 -13.38 1.54
N PHE A 19 -16.24 -12.95 1.54
CA PHE A 19 -15.56 -12.48 0.35
C PHE A 19 -15.35 -13.58 -0.69
N GLU A 20 -14.85 -14.75 -0.30
CA GLU A 20 -14.69 -15.89 -1.21
C GLU A 20 -16.04 -16.32 -1.82
N GLU A 21 -17.12 -16.34 -1.02
CA GLU A 21 -18.48 -16.60 -1.49
C GLU A 21 -19.02 -15.49 -2.41
N LEU A 22 -18.60 -14.24 -2.22
CA LEU A 22 -18.90 -13.14 -3.13
C LEU A 22 -18.21 -13.34 -4.48
N VAL A 23 -16.93 -13.70 -4.49
CA VAL A 23 -16.17 -13.99 -5.72
C VAL A 23 -16.84 -15.11 -6.50
N ASP A 24 -17.13 -16.24 -5.84
CA ASP A 24 -17.81 -17.39 -6.44
C ASP A 24 -19.16 -17.04 -7.08
N ARG A 25 -19.99 -16.27 -6.37
CA ARG A 25 -21.31 -15.84 -6.88
C ARG A 25 -21.17 -14.89 -8.06
N THR A 26 -20.18 -14.02 -8.04
CA THR A 26 -19.91 -13.07 -9.13
C THR A 26 -19.51 -13.81 -10.40
N HIS A 27 -18.61 -14.79 -10.28
CA HIS A 27 -18.20 -15.64 -11.39
C HIS A 27 -19.35 -16.49 -11.95
N LYS A 28 -20.22 -17.05 -11.08
CA LYS A 28 -21.42 -17.79 -11.52
C LYS A 28 -22.40 -16.91 -12.31
N ALA A 29 -22.38 -15.61 -12.09
CA ALA A 29 -23.15 -14.63 -12.87
C ALA A 29 -22.45 -14.21 -14.18
N GLY A 30 -21.25 -14.74 -14.49
CA GLY A 30 -20.48 -14.38 -15.67
C GLY A 30 -19.77 -13.03 -15.56
N LEU A 31 -19.63 -12.50 -14.35
CA LEU A 31 -18.94 -11.24 -14.05
C LEU A 31 -17.54 -11.50 -13.48
N LYS A 32 -16.69 -10.47 -13.51
CA LYS A 32 -15.33 -10.48 -12.95
C LYS A 32 -15.26 -9.64 -11.67
N VAL A 33 -14.32 -9.97 -10.79
CA VAL A 33 -14.05 -9.24 -9.55
C VAL A 33 -12.71 -8.52 -9.65
N ILE A 34 -12.72 -7.20 -9.52
CA ILE A 34 -11.52 -6.38 -9.37
C ILE A 34 -11.57 -5.77 -7.98
N ILE A 35 -10.45 -5.79 -7.26
CA ILE A 35 -10.33 -5.15 -5.95
C ILE A 35 -9.35 -3.99 -6.01
N ASP A 36 -9.48 -3.07 -5.06
CA ASP A 36 -8.54 -1.98 -4.88
C ASP A 36 -7.26 -2.49 -4.18
N PHE A 37 -6.11 -2.14 -4.74
CA PHE A 37 -4.80 -2.35 -4.14
C PHE A 37 -4.19 -0.98 -3.88
N VAL A 38 -3.97 -0.68 -2.60
CA VAL A 38 -3.38 0.60 -2.15
C VAL A 38 -1.92 0.40 -1.77
N PRO A 39 -0.96 0.54 -2.72
CA PRO A 39 0.47 0.33 -2.46
C PRO A 39 1.18 1.58 -1.94
N ASN A 40 0.63 2.78 -2.14
CA ASN A 40 1.34 4.02 -1.88
C ASN A 40 1.49 4.33 -0.38
N HIS A 41 0.48 3.98 0.43
CA HIS A 41 0.41 4.36 1.82
C HIS A 41 -0.41 3.39 2.66
N LEU A 42 -0.28 3.54 3.97
CA LEU A 42 -1.05 2.80 4.98
C LEU A 42 -1.71 3.75 5.96
N ALA A 43 -2.77 3.31 6.63
CA ALA A 43 -3.29 4.03 7.79
C ALA A 43 -2.20 4.17 8.87
N ARG A 44 -2.16 5.31 9.57
CA ARG A 44 -1.17 5.57 10.63
C ARG A 44 -1.11 4.52 11.73
N ASN A 45 -2.26 3.97 12.08
CA ASN A 45 -2.45 2.89 13.06
C ASN A 45 -2.49 1.49 12.43
N TYR A 46 -1.98 1.32 11.20
CA TYR A 46 -1.99 0.04 10.50
C TYR A 46 -1.43 -1.08 11.38
N ARG A 47 -2.19 -2.18 11.42
CA ARG A 47 -1.78 -3.47 11.97
C ARG A 47 -2.56 -4.57 11.27
N SER A 48 -1.89 -5.59 10.74
CA SER A 48 -2.61 -6.70 10.13
C SER A 48 -3.00 -7.73 11.19
N VAL A 49 -4.27 -7.73 11.58
CA VAL A 49 -4.81 -8.63 12.61
C VAL A 49 -4.95 -10.09 12.15
N ASN A 50 -5.10 -10.31 10.84
CA ASN A 50 -5.32 -11.63 10.22
C ASN A 50 -4.21 -12.01 9.22
N LYS A 51 -2.98 -11.53 9.39
CA LYS A 51 -1.86 -11.93 8.53
C LYS A 51 -1.49 -13.42 8.70
N PRO A 52 -1.04 -14.11 7.64
CA PRO A 52 -0.53 -15.47 7.76
C PRO A 52 0.63 -15.56 8.78
N ALA A 53 0.78 -16.74 9.41
CA ALA A 53 1.85 -16.97 10.37
C ALA A 53 3.23 -16.77 9.72
N GLY A 54 4.11 -16.04 10.41
CA GLY A 54 5.46 -15.71 9.91
C GLY A 54 5.52 -14.48 9.02
N ILE A 55 4.40 -13.85 8.67
CA ILE A 55 4.39 -12.56 7.99
C ILE A 55 4.53 -11.43 9.02
N GLU A 56 5.45 -10.52 8.76
CA GLU A 56 5.75 -9.38 9.61
C GLU A 56 4.98 -8.14 9.14
N ASP A 57 4.60 -7.27 10.06
CA ASP A 57 3.91 -6.01 9.71
C ASP A 57 4.90 -5.02 9.08
N PHE A 58 4.37 -4.05 8.33
CA PHE A 58 5.17 -2.93 7.87
C PHE A 58 5.69 -2.14 9.08
N GLY A 59 6.98 -1.86 9.08
CA GLY A 59 7.65 -1.12 10.17
C GLY A 59 8.11 -1.98 11.34
N GLU A 60 7.88 -3.30 11.33
CA GLU A 60 8.26 -4.19 12.44
C GLU A 60 9.78 -4.23 12.67
N HIS A 61 10.58 -4.05 11.61
CA HIS A 61 12.05 -4.05 11.64
C HIS A 61 12.70 -2.75 11.14
N ASP A 62 11.91 -1.68 11.03
CA ASP A 62 12.45 -0.40 10.65
C ASP A 62 13.43 0.10 11.71
N ASP A 63 14.46 0.83 11.28
CA ASP A 63 15.25 1.69 12.16
C ASP A 63 14.63 3.10 12.17
N PRO A 64 13.84 3.47 13.19
CA PRO A 64 13.20 4.78 13.25
C PRO A 64 14.19 5.90 13.58
N SER A 65 15.45 5.60 13.93
CA SER A 65 16.46 6.63 14.23
C SER A 65 17.04 7.30 12.99
N VAL A 66 16.80 6.72 11.81
CA VAL A 66 17.22 7.27 10.51
C VAL A 66 16.02 7.77 9.72
N ALA A 67 16.16 8.92 9.06
CA ALA A 67 15.08 9.49 8.25
C ALA A 67 14.74 8.63 7.02
N PHE A 68 15.75 7.98 6.47
CA PHE A 68 15.65 7.08 5.33
C PHE A 68 16.62 5.90 5.46
N SER A 69 16.11 4.72 5.14
CA SER A 69 16.88 3.51 4.83
C SER A 69 16.12 2.78 3.74
N PRO A 70 16.78 2.25 2.69
CA PRO A 70 16.07 1.50 1.65
C PRO A 70 15.39 0.23 2.18
N GLN A 71 15.78 -0.26 3.35
CA GLN A 71 15.17 -1.43 3.99
C GLN A 71 14.10 -1.07 5.03
N ASN A 72 13.92 0.21 5.37
CA ASN A 72 12.77 0.61 6.16
C ASN A 72 11.51 0.62 5.28
N ASN A 73 10.37 0.25 5.85
CA ASN A 73 9.06 0.35 5.22
C ASN A 73 8.48 1.76 5.23
N PHE A 74 8.89 2.61 6.18
CA PHE A 74 8.44 4.00 6.28
C PHE A 74 9.61 4.99 6.25
N TYR A 75 9.28 6.25 5.96
CA TYR A 75 10.18 7.38 6.20
C TYR A 75 9.88 7.98 7.56
N TYR A 76 10.93 8.27 8.32
CA TYR A 76 10.83 8.82 9.67
C TYR A 76 11.34 10.25 9.74
N LEU A 77 10.92 10.96 10.77
CA LEU A 77 11.39 12.29 11.17
C LEU A 77 12.03 12.15 12.57
N PRO A 78 13.31 11.73 12.65
CA PRO A 78 13.94 11.42 13.93
C PRO A 78 13.97 12.63 14.87
N GLY A 79 13.55 12.42 16.12
CA GLY A 79 13.50 13.47 17.15
C GLY A 79 12.29 14.40 17.05
N GLU A 80 11.35 14.14 16.13
CA GLU A 80 10.13 14.92 15.99
C GLU A 80 8.89 14.09 16.35
N ALA A 81 8.04 14.61 17.24
CA ALA A 81 6.73 14.04 17.51
C ALA A 81 5.70 14.56 16.50
N LEU A 82 4.72 13.71 16.13
CA LEU A 82 3.64 14.11 15.22
C LEU A 82 2.70 15.11 15.89
N HIS A 83 2.48 16.25 15.24
CA HIS A 83 1.56 17.30 15.64
C HIS A 83 0.41 17.41 14.65
N LEU A 84 -0.72 16.77 14.98
CA LEU A 84 -1.93 16.85 14.19
C LEU A 84 -2.76 18.08 14.57
N GLN A 85 -3.03 18.94 13.59
CA GLN A 85 -3.93 20.09 13.76
C GLN A 85 -5.41 19.65 13.62
N ILE A 86 -5.89 18.79 14.53
CA ILE A 86 -7.26 18.24 14.45
C ILE A 86 -8.27 19.24 15.00
N ALA A 87 -9.32 19.52 14.24
CA ALA A 87 -10.47 20.30 14.72
C ALA A 87 -11.16 19.58 15.91
N PRO A 88 -11.54 20.29 16.99
CA PRO A 88 -12.02 19.69 18.24
C PRO A 88 -13.25 18.76 18.11
N ALA A 89 -14.03 18.89 17.02
CA ALA A 89 -15.29 18.18 16.82
C ALA A 89 -15.15 16.69 16.42
N LYS A 90 -13.94 16.21 16.07
CA LYS A 90 -13.70 14.81 15.65
C LYS A 90 -12.90 13.98 16.67
N LEU A 91 -12.59 14.52 17.84
CA LEU A 91 -11.80 13.82 18.86
C LEU A 91 -12.69 12.84 19.65
N THR A 92 -12.76 11.59 19.19
CA THR A 92 -13.06 10.47 20.08
C THR A 92 -11.86 10.26 21.02
N HIS A 93 -12.11 9.76 22.23
CA HIS A 93 -11.24 9.84 23.42
C HIS A 93 -9.83 9.22 23.37
N ALA A 94 -9.32 8.75 22.21
CA ALA A 94 -7.98 8.21 22.09
C ALA A 94 -6.98 9.30 21.67
N ARG A 95 -6.00 9.60 22.52
CA ARG A 95 -4.84 10.42 22.12
C ARG A 95 -3.92 9.54 21.28
N TYR A 96 -3.89 9.77 19.97
CA TYR A 96 -2.87 9.18 19.10
C TYR A 96 -1.52 9.88 19.36
N HIS A 97 -0.46 9.09 19.54
CA HIS A 97 0.91 9.57 19.72
C HIS A 97 1.84 8.80 18.79
N GLU A 98 2.70 9.51 18.08
CA GLU A 98 3.67 8.95 17.16
C GLU A 98 4.97 9.75 17.25
N GLU A 99 6.03 9.09 17.73
CA GLU A 99 7.38 9.65 17.82
C GLU A 99 8.39 8.50 17.62
N PRO A 100 9.31 8.58 16.65
CA PRO A 100 9.41 9.67 15.66
C PRO A 100 8.21 9.68 14.69
N ALA A 101 7.84 10.87 14.24
CA ALA A 101 6.79 11.06 13.27
C ALA A 101 7.16 10.39 11.94
N LYS A 102 6.16 9.88 11.24
CA LYS A 102 6.28 9.30 9.91
C LYS A 102 5.67 10.23 8.86
N VAL A 103 6.30 10.26 7.70
CA VAL A 103 5.90 11.05 6.52
C VAL A 103 4.52 10.62 6.03
N THR A 104 3.67 11.57 5.64
CA THR A 104 2.29 11.28 5.16
C THR A 104 2.27 10.74 3.73
N GLY A 105 1.20 10.02 3.36
CA GLY A 105 1.08 9.35 2.06
C GLY A 105 1.14 10.25 0.81
N ASN A 106 0.94 11.56 0.96
CA ASN A 106 1.07 12.57 -0.10
C ASN A 106 2.48 13.21 -0.18
N ASP A 107 3.51 12.51 0.32
CA ASP A 107 4.91 12.98 0.34
C ASP A 107 5.12 14.27 1.18
N CYS A 108 4.37 14.47 2.28
CA CYS A 108 4.56 15.62 3.18
C CYS A 108 5.61 15.30 4.27
N PHE A 109 6.85 15.74 4.06
CA PHE A 109 7.99 15.52 4.97
C PHE A 109 8.03 16.57 6.10
N THR A 110 6.99 16.58 6.94
CA THR A 110 6.95 17.38 8.17
C THR A 110 6.18 16.65 9.27
N ASN A 111 6.55 16.90 10.53
CA ASN A 111 5.81 16.41 11.68
C ASN A 111 4.52 17.18 11.97
N ASN A 112 4.24 18.28 11.28
CA ASN A 112 3.03 19.07 11.44
C ASN A 112 2.25 19.15 10.10
N PRO A 113 1.67 18.03 9.64
CA PRO A 113 0.83 18.04 8.43
C PRO A 113 -0.43 18.88 8.66
N THR A 114 -0.91 19.50 7.59
CA THR A 114 -2.12 20.33 7.60
C THR A 114 -3.36 19.51 7.29
N GLN A 115 -4.54 20.11 7.41
CA GLN A 115 -5.81 19.50 6.98
C GLN A 115 -5.90 19.20 5.47
N TYR A 116 -4.97 19.70 4.66
CA TYR A 116 -4.88 19.43 3.22
C TYR A 116 -3.90 18.30 2.88
N ASP A 117 -3.14 17.84 3.87
CA ASP A 117 -2.26 16.70 3.73
C ASP A 117 -3.02 15.41 4.07
N TRP A 118 -2.49 14.28 3.62
CA TRP A 118 -3.06 12.97 3.94
C TRP A 118 -2.63 12.55 5.36
N TYR A 119 -3.00 13.37 6.34
CA TYR A 119 -2.50 13.29 7.71
C TYR A 119 -2.94 11.99 8.41
N GLU A 120 -3.91 11.26 7.90
CA GLU A 120 -4.33 9.95 8.42
C GLU A 120 -3.52 8.77 7.84
N THR A 121 -2.69 9.00 6.82
CA THR A 121 -1.90 7.96 6.15
C THR A 121 -0.40 8.16 6.33
N VAL A 122 0.37 7.09 6.11
CA VAL A 122 1.82 7.05 6.17
C VAL A 122 2.37 6.56 4.84
N LYS A 123 3.36 7.28 4.30
CA LYS A 123 4.03 6.95 3.05
C LYS A 123 4.84 5.67 3.19
N LEU A 124 4.64 4.74 2.26
CA LEU A 124 5.48 3.56 2.13
C LEU A 124 6.78 3.88 1.38
N ASN A 125 7.87 3.33 1.88
CA ASN A 125 9.21 3.50 1.33
C ASN A 125 9.55 2.32 0.41
N TYR A 126 9.74 2.63 -0.87
CA TYR A 126 10.09 1.67 -1.92
C TYR A 126 11.59 1.71 -2.29
N GLY A 127 12.44 2.28 -1.43
CA GLY A 127 13.87 2.47 -1.70
C GLY A 127 14.17 3.73 -2.52
N VAL A 128 13.36 4.80 -2.38
CA VAL A 128 13.58 6.08 -3.08
C VAL A 128 13.88 7.17 -2.04
N ASP A 129 15.06 7.75 -2.09
CA ASP A 129 15.47 8.80 -1.17
C ASP A 129 14.96 10.18 -1.64
N TYR A 130 13.75 10.52 -1.22
CA TYR A 130 13.11 11.80 -1.54
C TYR A 130 13.90 13.02 -1.03
N LEU A 131 14.62 12.89 0.09
CA LEU A 131 15.38 13.99 0.68
C LEU A 131 16.68 14.27 -0.07
N ASN A 132 17.23 13.28 -0.78
CA ASN A 132 18.44 13.40 -1.58
C ASN A 132 18.15 13.35 -3.10
N GLY A 133 17.10 14.05 -3.54
CA GLY A 133 16.82 14.22 -4.98
C GLY A 133 16.20 12.99 -5.65
N ARG A 134 15.46 12.17 -4.88
CA ARG A 134 14.80 10.93 -5.34
C ARG A 134 15.80 9.89 -5.87
N GLN A 135 16.98 9.82 -5.27
CA GLN A 135 17.95 8.77 -5.58
C GLN A 135 17.37 7.38 -5.27
N THR A 136 17.59 6.40 -6.15
CA THR A 136 17.00 5.07 -6.01
C THR A 136 18.00 4.04 -5.47
N TYR A 137 17.49 3.13 -4.66
CA TYR A 137 18.23 2.08 -3.97
C TYR A 137 17.42 0.77 -4.01
N PHE A 138 17.53 0.05 -5.13
CA PHE A 138 16.76 -1.19 -5.37
C PHE A 138 17.59 -2.47 -5.21
N SER A 139 18.85 -2.35 -4.78
CA SER A 139 19.74 -3.47 -4.49
C SER A 139 20.44 -3.27 -3.13
N PRO A 140 20.22 -4.15 -2.13
CA PRO A 140 19.29 -5.29 -2.17
C PRO A 140 17.83 -4.84 -2.41
N VAL A 141 16.97 -5.78 -2.80
CA VAL A 141 15.54 -5.48 -3.02
C VAL A 141 14.95 -4.89 -1.72
N PRO A 142 14.27 -3.73 -1.77
CA PRO A 142 13.64 -3.15 -0.59
C PRO A 142 12.64 -4.10 0.04
N ASP A 143 12.59 -4.14 1.36
CA ASP A 143 11.70 -5.04 2.10
C ASP A 143 10.21 -4.83 1.73
N THR A 144 9.81 -3.56 1.53
CA THR A 144 8.46 -3.19 1.06
C THR A 144 8.07 -3.89 -0.23
N TRP A 145 9.01 -4.12 -1.17
CA TRP A 145 8.70 -4.79 -2.44
C TRP A 145 8.33 -6.26 -2.20
N ILE A 146 9.03 -6.92 -1.29
CA ILE A 146 8.78 -8.32 -0.91
C ILE A 146 7.40 -8.44 -0.26
N LYS A 147 7.13 -7.61 0.76
CA LYS A 147 5.83 -7.60 1.46
C LYS A 147 4.67 -7.33 0.51
N MET A 148 4.82 -6.39 -0.43
CA MET A 148 3.79 -6.08 -1.42
C MET A 148 3.55 -7.21 -2.42
N LYS A 149 4.61 -7.91 -2.84
CA LYS A 149 4.47 -9.12 -3.66
C LYS A 149 3.66 -10.19 -2.93
N ASP A 150 3.96 -10.42 -1.66
CA ASP A 150 3.25 -11.44 -0.85
C ASP A 150 1.77 -11.09 -0.68
N ILE A 151 1.44 -9.80 -0.52
CA ILE A 151 0.06 -9.31 -0.48
C ILE A 151 -0.65 -9.55 -1.82
N LEU A 152 -0.01 -9.22 -2.95
CA LEU A 152 -0.58 -9.45 -4.28
C LEU A 152 -0.82 -10.94 -4.53
N LEU A 153 0.13 -11.81 -4.17
CA LEU A 153 -0.03 -13.26 -4.28
C LEU A 153 -1.16 -13.79 -3.40
N PHE A 154 -1.27 -13.29 -2.16
CA PHE A 154 -2.34 -13.67 -1.24
C PHE A 154 -3.72 -13.39 -1.84
N TRP A 155 -3.94 -12.19 -2.38
CA TRP A 155 -5.23 -11.82 -2.97
C TRP A 155 -5.49 -12.49 -4.32
N ALA A 156 -4.45 -12.65 -5.16
CA ALA A 156 -4.57 -13.41 -6.41
C ALA A 156 -5.01 -14.87 -6.14
N ALA A 157 -4.52 -15.49 -5.06
CA ALA A 157 -4.94 -16.82 -4.65
C ALA A 157 -6.44 -16.90 -4.23
N LYS A 158 -7.10 -15.77 -3.99
CA LYS A 158 -8.55 -15.68 -3.72
C LYS A 158 -9.41 -15.60 -4.99
N GLN A 159 -8.81 -15.86 -6.16
CA GLN A 159 -9.49 -15.93 -7.46
C GLN A 159 -10.15 -14.61 -7.90
N ILE A 160 -9.63 -13.47 -7.44
CA ILE A 160 -9.97 -12.19 -8.07
C ILE A 160 -9.45 -12.16 -9.52
N ASP A 161 -10.03 -11.30 -10.35
CA ASP A 161 -9.69 -11.13 -11.77
C ASP A 161 -8.76 -9.95 -12.03
N GLY A 162 -8.54 -9.08 -11.04
CA GLY A 162 -7.56 -8.02 -11.16
C GLY A 162 -7.46 -7.07 -9.97
N PHE A 163 -6.49 -6.17 -10.08
CA PHE A 163 -6.22 -5.10 -9.15
C PHE A 163 -6.39 -3.75 -9.83
N ARG A 164 -7.20 -2.87 -9.24
CA ARG A 164 -7.09 -1.43 -9.45
C ARG A 164 -6.01 -0.92 -8.50
N CYS A 165 -4.93 -0.39 -9.02
CA CYS A 165 -3.75 0.02 -8.25
C CYS A 165 -3.85 1.52 -7.97
N ASP A 166 -4.23 1.86 -6.73
CA ASP A 166 -4.36 3.23 -6.23
C ASP A 166 -3.03 3.99 -6.31
N MET A 167 -3.10 5.23 -6.78
CA MET A 167 -2.00 6.17 -6.89
C MET A 167 -0.73 5.51 -7.43
N ALA A 168 -0.86 4.70 -8.49
CA ALA A 168 0.21 3.88 -9.03
C ALA A 168 1.44 4.72 -9.43
N GLU A 169 1.23 5.98 -9.83
CA GLU A 169 2.29 6.94 -10.16
C GLU A 169 3.13 7.42 -8.97
N MET A 170 2.63 7.23 -7.74
CA MET A 170 3.37 7.53 -6.51
C MET A 170 4.26 6.37 -6.03
N VAL A 171 4.21 5.24 -6.74
CA VAL A 171 5.05 4.05 -6.51
C VAL A 171 6.04 3.93 -7.67
N PRO A 172 7.32 3.58 -7.42
CA PRO A 172 8.33 3.51 -8.49
C PRO A 172 7.94 2.54 -9.60
N LEU A 173 8.13 2.94 -10.86
CA LEU A 173 7.83 2.09 -12.01
C LEU A 173 8.66 0.80 -12.01
N GLU A 174 9.86 0.84 -11.44
CA GLU A 174 10.74 -0.31 -11.27
C GLU A 174 10.13 -1.39 -10.37
N PHE A 175 9.38 -1.00 -9.32
CA PHE A 175 8.64 -1.96 -8.52
C PHE A 175 7.58 -2.66 -9.35
N TRP A 176 6.81 -1.92 -10.15
CA TRP A 176 5.78 -2.50 -11.02
C TRP A 176 6.36 -3.45 -12.06
N ARG A 177 7.45 -3.03 -12.73
CA ARG A 177 8.22 -3.87 -13.67
C ARG A 177 8.79 -5.12 -13.02
N TRP A 178 9.12 -5.06 -11.74
CA TRP A 178 9.61 -6.20 -10.98
C TRP A 178 8.47 -7.13 -10.56
N VAL A 179 7.38 -6.61 -10.00
CA VAL A 179 6.34 -7.42 -9.35
C VAL A 179 5.34 -8.01 -10.33
N VAL A 180 4.88 -7.25 -11.33
CA VAL A 180 3.78 -7.69 -12.20
C VAL A 180 4.12 -8.97 -12.97
N PRO A 181 5.31 -9.12 -13.59
CA PRO A 181 5.67 -10.37 -14.26
C PRO A 181 5.69 -11.58 -13.31
N GLN A 182 6.16 -11.40 -12.07
CA GLN A 182 6.18 -12.47 -11.07
C GLN A 182 4.77 -12.92 -10.67
N ILE A 183 3.82 -11.99 -10.57
CA ILE A 183 2.42 -12.33 -10.28
C ILE A 183 1.79 -13.03 -11.50
N LYS A 184 1.99 -12.49 -12.71
CA LYS A 184 1.43 -13.05 -13.95
C LYS A 184 2.04 -14.41 -14.33
N GLU A 185 3.25 -14.73 -13.87
CA GLU A 185 3.81 -16.08 -14.03
C GLU A 185 2.94 -17.14 -13.33
N GLN A 186 2.33 -16.80 -12.19
CA GLN A 186 1.44 -17.70 -11.44
C GLN A 186 -0.03 -17.51 -11.83
N TYR A 187 -0.43 -16.29 -12.18
CA TYR A 187 -1.81 -15.89 -12.48
C TYR A 187 -1.87 -15.11 -13.81
N PRO A 188 -1.69 -15.77 -14.96
CA PRO A 188 -1.52 -15.09 -16.26
C PRO A 188 -2.75 -14.33 -16.75
N GLY A 189 -3.94 -14.62 -16.23
CA GLY A 189 -5.19 -13.93 -16.54
C GLY A 189 -5.49 -12.72 -15.66
N LEU A 190 -4.67 -12.45 -14.64
CA LEU A 190 -4.92 -11.38 -13.68
C LEU A 190 -4.62 -10.01 -14.28
N LEU A 191 -5.59 -9.10 -14.18
CA LEU A 191 -5.49 -7.75 -14.72
C LEU A 191 -4.86 -6.79 -13.71
N PHE A 192 -3.99 -5.90 -14.20
CA PHE A 192 -3.48 -4.76 -13.45
C PHE A 192 -3.95 -3.46 -14.13
N ILE A 193 -4.64 -2.62 -13.36
CA ILE A 193 -5.21 -1.33 -13.82
C ILE A 193 -4.57 -0.22 -12.98
N ALA A 194 -3.82 0.70 -13.60
CA ALA A 194 -3.11 1.74 -12.87
C ALA A 194 -3.95 3.02 -12.73
N GLU A 195 -4.17 3.52 -11.51
CA GLU A 195 -4.63 4.90 -11.33
C GLU A 195 -3.44 5.86 -11.52
N ILE A 196 -3.50 6.69 -12.56
CA ILE A 196 -2.48 7.70 -12.88
C ILE A 196 -3.18 8.99 -13.30
N TYR A 197 -2.83 10.11 -12.68
CA TYR A 197 -3.38 11.42 -13.04
C TYR A 197 -2.46 12.21 -13.98
N ASN A 198 -1.18 11.87 -14.08
CA ASN A 198 -0.24 12.52 -14.99
C ASN A 198 -0.22 11.87 -16.38
N PRO A 199 -0.78 12.51 -17.43
CA PRO A 199 -0.85 11.93 -18.77
C PRO A 199 0.52 11.69 -19.42
N SER A 200 1.56 12.39 -18.96
CA SER A 200 2.92 12.19 -19.49
C SER A 200 3.52 10.84 -19.11
N GLY A 201 3.06 10.21 -18.02
CA GLY A 201 3.53 8.90 -17.56
C GLY A 201 2.84 7.71 -18.23
N TYR A 202 1.73 7.92 -18.95
CA TYR A 202 0.89 6.83 -19.47
C TYR A 202 1.65 5.83 -20.33
N ARG A 203 2.56 6.30 -21.18
CA ARG A 203 3.34 5.43 -22.06
C ARG A 203 4.27 4.51 -21.27
N ASP A 204 4.87 5.01 -20.20
CA ASP A 204 5.83 4.23 -19.41
C ASP A 204 5.15 3.13 -18.61
N PHE A 205 3.92 3.36 -18.15
CA PHE A 205 3.11 2.39 -17.39
C PHE A 205 2.42 1.36 -18.29
N LEU A 206 2.13 1.68 -19.56
CA LEU A 206 1.63 0.72 -20.56
C LEU A 206 2.76 -0.01 -21.29
N ALA A 207 3.97 0.55 -21.31
CA ALA A 207 5.13 -0.08 -21.92
C ALA A 207 5.43 -1.42 -21.24
N ASP A 208 6.03 -2.33 -22.00
CA ASP A 208 6.48 -3.64 -21.52
C ASP A 208 5.38 -4.46 -20.83
N THR A 209 4.11 -4.18 -21.11
CA THR A 209 2.93 -4.84 -20.52
C THR A 209 2.88 -4.76 -18.98
N VAL A 210 3.46 -3.70 -18.41
CA VAL A 210 3.50 -3.48 -16.96
C VAL A 210 2.09 -3.33 -16.38
N PHE A 211 1.21 -2.57 -17.05
CA PHE A 211 -0.22 -2.54 -16.77
C PHE A 211 -1.04 -2.91 -18.00
N ASP A 212 -2.20 -3.51 -17.77
CA ASP A 212 -3.16 -3.85 -18.82
C ASP A 212 -4.02 -2.62 -19.20
N TYR A 213 -4.30 -1.75 -18.22
CA TYR A 213 -5.13 -0.55 -18.37
C TYR A 213 -4.63 0.60 -17.48
N LEU A 214 -5.05 1.83 -17.82
CA LEU A 214 -4.89 3.06 -17.02
C LEU A 214 -6.26 3.64 -16.67
#